data_AF-A0A3S0TS16-F1
#
_entry.id   AF-A0A3S0TS16-F1
#
_cell.length_a   1.000
_cell.length_b   1.000
_cell.length_c   1.000
_cell.angle_alpha   90.00
_cell.angle_beta   90.00
_cell.angle_gamma   90.00
#
_symmetry.space_group_name_H-M   'P 1'
#
loop_
_entity.id
_entity.type
_entity.pdbx_description
1 polymer ?
#
loop_
_entity_poly.entity_id
_entity_poly.type
_entity_poly.pdbx_seq_one_letter_code
_entity_poly.pdbx_strand_id
1 'polypeptide(L)'
;MEKIITELKNSFTNDQFLEFAEKIKKEVEVIKKQKRLNEIDQKFRDTGITCPNCKSFHCVKNGHNPEGKQKYLCKKCRASFDAF
;
A
#
# COMPACT_ATOMS: atom_id res chain seq x y z
N MET A 1 30.63 -10.57 -17.19
CA MET A 1 29.60 -9.62 -16.68
C MET A 1 30.01 -8.18 -16.95
N GLU A 2 31.22 -7.76 -16.53
CA GLU A 2 31.72 -6.39 -16.76
C GLU A 2 31.88 -6.01 -18.24
N LYS A 3 32.39 -6.90 -19.12
CA LYS A 3 32.48 -6.63 -20.56
C LYS A 3 31.13 -6.29 -21.20
N ILE A 4 30.10 -7.05 -20.86
CA ILE A 4 28.74 -6.85 -21.37
C ILE A 4 28.18 -5.50 -20.89
N ILE A 5 28.44 -5.13 -19.63
CA ILE A 5 28.02 -3.83 -19.07
C ILE A 5 28.73 -2.68 -19.79
N THR A 6 30.01 -2.82 -20.10
CA THR A 6 30.78 -1.79 -20.81
C THR A 6 30.33 -1.63 -22.26
N GLU A 7 30.07 -2.73 -22.97
CA GLU A 7 29.52 -2.71 -24.34
C GLU A 7 28.14 -2.06 -24.39
N LEU A 8 27.27 -2.38 -23.42
CA LEU A 8 25.95 -1.75 -23.28
C LEU A 8 26.06 -0.25 -22.97
N LYS A 9 27.01 0.18 -22.14
CA LYS A 9 27.22 1.62 -21.87
C LYS A 9 27.65 2.38 -23.12
N ASN A 10 28.45 1.74 -23.98
CA ASN A 10 28.93 2.33 -25.22
C ASN A 10 27.88 2.32 -26.35
N SER A 11 26.82 1.50 -26.24
CA SER A 11 25.75 1.40 -27.24
C SER A 11 24.61 2.40 -27.04
N PHE A 12 24.62 3.16 -25.94
CA PHE A 12 23.61 4.18 -25.64
C PHE A 12 24.24 5.56 -25.58
N THR A 13 23.52 6.58 -26.07
CA THR A 13 23.90 7.97 -25.80
C THR A 13 23.63 8.31 -24.33
N ASN A 14 24.33 9.33 -23.81
CA ASN A 14 24.07 9.81 -22.44
C ASN A 14 22.59 10.17 -22.22
N ASP A 15 21.93 10.74 -23.22
CA ASP A 15 20.52 11.12 -23.15
C ASP A 15 19.59 9.91 -23.03
N GLN A 16 19.86 8.84 -23.80
CA GLN A 16 19.09 7.59 -23.71
C GLN A 16 19.26 6.93 -22.33
N PHE A 17 20.47 7.00 -21.77
CA PHE A 17 20.73 6.48 -20.42
C PHE A 17 19.99 7.30 -19.35
N LEU A 18 19.96 8.63 -19.48
CA LEU A 18 19.23 9.50 -18.56
C LEU A 18 17.72 9.26 -18.62
N GLU A 19 17.15 9.15 -19.82
CA GLU A 19 15.73 8.84 -19.99
C GLU A 19 15.37 7.48 -19.37
N PHE A 20 16.23 6.48 -19.55
CA PHE A 20 16.08 5.16 -18.94
C PHE A 20 16.14 5.22 -17.41
N ALA A 21 17.10 5.96 -16.85
CA ALA A 21 17.23 6.14 -15.41
C ALA A 21 16.01 6.85 -14.80
N GLU A 22 15.43 7.84 -15.49
CA GLU A 22 14.20 8.51 -15.07
C GLU A 22 12.99 7.56 -15.06
N LYS A 23 12.86 6.70 -16.09
CA LYS A 23 11.81 5.66 -16.12
C LYS A 23 11.95 4.70 -14.94
N ILE A 24 13.16 4.21 -14.66
CA ILE A 24 13.41 3.35 -13.50
C ILE A 24 13.01 4.05 -12.20
N LYS A 25 13.39 5.32 -12.01
CA LYS A 25 13.01 6.08 -10.80
C LYS A 25 11.51 6.14 -10.62
N LYS A 26 10.74 6.38 -11.69
CA LYS A 26 9.27 6.39 -11.65
C LYS A 26 8.71 5.03 -11.23
N GLU A 27 9.18 3.95 -11.83
CA GLU A 27 8.75 2.58 -11.48
C GLU A 27 9.08 2.22 -10.02
N VAL A 28 10.26 2.62 -9.52
CA VAL A 28 10.65 2.41 -8.12
C VAL A 28 9.68 3.09 -7.15
N GLU A 29 9.23 4.32 -7.45
CA GLU A 29 8.26 5.02 -6.61
C GLU A 29 6.88 4.34 -6.62
N VAL A 30 6.45 3.80 -7.75
CA VAL A 30 5.22 3.00 -7.84
C VAL A 30 5.32 1.75 -6.96
N ILE A 31 6.43 1.01 -7.05
CA ILE A 31 6.68 -0.19 -6.25
C ILE A 31 6.68 0.14 -4.75
N LYS A 32 7.34 1.23 -4.33
CA LYS A 32 7.33 1.68 -2.93
C LYS A 32 5.92 2.01 -2.44
N LYS A 33 5.11 2.69 -3.26
CA LYS A 33 3.71 3.01 -2.91
C LYS A 33 2.88 1.73 -2.75
N GLN A 34 3.03 0.77 -3.66
CA GLN A 34 2.32 -0.50 -3.57
C GLN A 34 2.70 -1.29 -2.32
N LYS A 35 3.99 -1.33 -1.98
CA LYS A 35 4.46 -2.00 -0.75
C LYS A 35 3.81 -1.41 0.51
N ARG A 36 3.74 -0.08 0.61
CA ARG A 36 3.06 0.60 1.74
C ARG A 36 1.57 0.28 1.82
N LEU A 37 0.87 0.22 0.69
CA LEU A 37 -0.55 -0.16 0.66
C LEU A 37 -0.75 -1.60 1.17
N ASN A 38 0.11 -2.53 0.76
CA ASN A 38 0.06 -3.92 1.21
C ASN A 38 0.28 -4.05 2.72
N GLU A 39 1.23 -3.30 3.29
CA GLU A 39 1.50 -3.27 4.73
C GLU A 39 0.29 -2.75 5.53
N ILE A 40 -0.38 -1.70 5.02
CA ILE A 40 -1.60 -1.16 5.62
C ILE A 40 -2.73 -2.20 5.57
N ASP A 41 -2.95 -2.83 4.42
CA ASP A 41 -3.96 -3.87 4.25
C ASP A 41 -3.72 -5.05 5.18
N GLN A 42 -2.46 -5.48 5.32
CA GLN A 42 -2.09 -6.56 6.25
C GLN A 42 -2.41 -6.17 7.69
N LYS A 43 -2.04 -4.97 8.13
CA LYS A 43 -2.36 -4.46 9.47
C LYS A 43 -3.87 -4.49 9.75
N PHE A 44 -4.69 -4.19 8.74
CA PHE A 44 -6.14 -4.29 8.86
C PHE A 44 -6.62 -5.74 9.00
N ARG A 45 -6.06 -6.68 8.23
CA ARG A 45 -6.37 -8.12 8.36
C ARG A 45 -6.00 -8.68 9.73
N ASP A 46 -4.84 -8.29 10.27
CA ASP A 46 -4.32 -8.79 11.55
C ASP A 46 -5.22 -8.42 12.73
N THR A 47 -6.00 -7.33 12.63
CA THR A 47 -6.98 -6.99 13.68
C THR A 47 -8.16 -7.95 13.75
N GLY A 48 -8.39 -8.79 12.73
CA GLY A 48 -9.50 -9.76 12.68
C GLY A 48 -10.90 -9.15 12.56
N ILE A 49 -11.05 -7.83 12.61
CA ILE A 49 -12.34 -7.15 12.58
C ILE A 49 -12.80 -6.92 11.14
N THR A 50 -13.96 -7.48 10.82
CA THR A 50 -14.58 -7.33 9.50
C THR A 50 -15.87 -6.51 9.61
N CYS A 51 -16.05 -5.57 8.69
CA CYS A 51 -17.26 -4.75 8.64
C CYS A 51 -18.49 -5.63 8.38
N PRO A 52 -19.53 -5.60 9.25
CA PRO A 52 -20.72 -6.43 9.07
C PRO A 52 -21.49 -6.08 7.79
N ASN A 53 -21.46 -4.80 7.38
CA ASN A 53 -22.18 -4.29 6.22
C ASN A 53 -21.53 -4.67 4.88
N CYS A 54 -20.22 -4.44 4.70
CA CYS A 54 -19.56 -4.60 3.38
C CYS A 54 -18.44 -5.65 3.34
N LYS A 55 -18.22 -6.37 4.44
CA LYS A 55 -17.20 -7.42 4.61
C LYS A 55 -15.75 -6.98 4.38
N SER A 56 -15.49 -5.67 4.36
CA SER A 56 -14.13 -5.13 4.33
C SER A 56 -13.45 -5.30 5.69
N PHE A 57 -12.16 -5.63 5.66
CA PHE A 57 -11.30 -5.65 6.84
C PHE A 57 -10.71 -4.27 7.16
N HIS A 58 -10.95 -3.24 6.33
CA HIS A 58 -10.45 -1.87 6.56
C HIS A 58 -11.26 -1.15 7.66
N CYS A 59 -11.20 -1.68 8.89
CA CYS A 59 -11.93 -1.18 10.04
C CYS A 59 -10.94 -0.57 11.04
N VAL A 60 -11.24 0.62 11.54
CA VAL A 60 -10.44 1.30 12.58
C VAL A 60 -11.24 1.43 13.86
N LYS A 61 -10.56 1.43 15.02
CA LYS A 61 -11.18 1.83 16.30
C LYS A 61 -11.67 3.27 16.20
N ASN A 62 -12.88 3.53 16.66
CA ASN A 62 -13.57 4.81 16.57
C ASN A 62 -14.27 5.17 17.89
N GLY A 63 -13.52 5.05 19.00
CA GLY A 63 -14.02 5.32 20.35
C GLY A 63 -14.82 4.15 20.94
N HIS A 64 -15.64 4.45 21.94
CA HIS A 64 -16.51 3.49 22.61
C HIS A 64 -17.97 3.96 22.51
N ASN A 65 -18.92 3.03 22.56
CA ASN A 65 -20.34 3.37 22.65
C ASN A 65 -20.71 3.76 24.11
N PRO A 66 -21.96 4.21 24.39
CA PRO A 66 -22.37 4.57 25.75
C PRO A 66 -22.29 3.43 26.78
N GLU A 67 -22.29 2.17 26.33
CA GLU A 67 -22.11 0.98 27.17
C GLU A 67 -20.63 0.65 27.45
N GLY A 68 -19.70 1.43 26.87
CA GLY A 68 -18.26 1.21 26.98
C GLY A 68 -17.68 0.18 26.00
N LYS A 69 -18.48 -0.40 25.10
CA LYS A 69 -17.97 -1.34 24.08
C LYS A 69 -17.18 -0.60 23.01
N GLN A 70 -16.14 -1.25 22.48
CA GLN A 70 -15.32 -0.69 21.41
C GLN A 70 -16.17 -0.48 20.16
N LYS A 71 -16.18 0.75 19.63
CA LYS A 71 -16.80 1.09 18.35
C LYS A 71 -15.77 1.07 17.24
N TYR A 72 -16.15 0.62 16.06
CA TYR A 72 -15.34 0.57 14.86
C TYR A 72 -15.97 1.39 13.72
N LEU A 73 -15.12 1.90 12.83
CA LEU A 73 -15.50 2.59 11.60
C LEU A 73 -14.89 1.86 10.41
N CYS A 74 -15.74 1.44 9.46
CA CYS A 74 -15.29 0.89 8.19
C CYS A 74 -14.83 2.01 7.24
N LYS A 75 -13.58 1.99 6.78
CA LYS A 75 -13.05 2.95 5.80
C LYS A 75 -13.57 2.74 4.38
N LYS A 76 -14.11 1.56 4.05
CA LYS A 76 -14.70 1.26 2.73
C LYS A 76 -16.11 1.83 2.60
N CYS A 77 -17.05 1.42 3.46
CA CYS A 77 -18.46 1.81 3.35
C CYS A 77 -18.90 2.87 4.37
N ARG A 78 -18.00 3.35 5.24
CA ARG A 78 -18.26 4.36 6.29
C ARG A 78 -19.27 3.95 7.36
N ALA A 79 -19.71 2.69 7.38
CA ALA A 79 -20.54 2.17 8.47
C ALA A 79 -19.78 2.20 9.80
N SER A 80 -20.48 2.60 10.86
CA SER A 80 -20.02 2.47 12.24
C SER A 80 -20.75 1.30 12.91
N PHE A 81 -20.03 0.51 13.69
CA PHE A 81 -20.58 -0.67 14.36
C PHE A 81 -19.77 -0.98 15.62
N ASP A 82 -20.37 -1.67 16.59
CA ASP A 82 -19.71 -2.05 17.83
C ASP A 82 -18.99 -3.41 17.67
N ALA A 83 -18.01 -3.67 18.55
CA ALA A 83 -17.43 -5.00 18.69
C ALA A 83 -18.53 -6.01 19.04
N PHE A 84 -18.46 -7.20 18.46
CA PHE A 84 -19.29 -8.33 18.85
C PHE A 84 -18.90 -8.86 20.23
#